data_AF-A0A258SLF2-F1
#
_entry.id   AF-A0A258SLF2-F1
#
_cell.length_a   1.000
_cell.length_b   1.000
_cell.length_c   1.000
_cell.angle_alpha   90.00
_cell.angle_beta   90.00
_cell.angle_gamma   90.00
#
_symmetry.space_group_name_H-M   'P 1'
#
loop_
_entity.id
_entity.type
_entity.pdbx_description
1 polymer ?
#
loop_
_entity_poly.entity_id
_entity_poly.type
_entity_poly.pdbx_seq_one_letter_code
_entity_poly.pdbx_strand_id
1 'polypeptide(L)'
;MSKFNPIYPWQNALWHSLTQSRSKLHHAFLMYGRAGVGKYDFALNFSQSLLCPNKNETGYACQQCASCHWFSDESHPDFRLI
;
A
#
# COMPACT_ATOMS: atom_id res chain seq x y z
N MET A 1 9.12 -12.09 -6.26
CA MET A 1 9.36 -10.70 -6.70
C MET A 1 8.02 -9.99 -6.67
N SER A 2 7.89 -8.89 -5.93
CA SER A 2 6.63 -8.14 -5.88
C SER A 2 6.23 -7.75 -7.31
N LYS A 3 5.02 -8.14 -7.73
CA LYS A 3 4.50 -7.87 -9.09
C LYS A 3 4.14 -6.40 -9.32
N PHE A 4 4.35 -5.52 -8.34
CA PHE A 4 3.85 -4.16 -8.34
C PHE A 4 5.01 -3.15 -8.34
N ASN A 5 4.82 -2.02 -9.05
CA ASN A 5 5.82 -0.96 -9.05
C ASN A 5 5.89 -0.29 -7.66
N PRO A 6 7.07 0.20 -7.25
CA PRO A 6 7.17 1.04 -6.06
C PRO A 6 6.39 2.35 -6.25
N ILE A 7 6.07 3.03 -5.14
CA ILE A 7 5.48 4.37 -5.23
C ILE A 7 6.44 5.36 -5.90
N TYR A 8 5.89 6.39 -6.53
CA TYR A 8 6.68 7.35 -7.29
C TYR A 8 7.14 8.53 -6.44
N PRO A 9 8.24 9.23 -6.79
CA PRO A 9 8.78 10.31 -5.97
C PRO A 9 7.78 11.43 -5.64
N TRP A 10 6.89 11.77 -6.56
CA TRP A 10 5.85 12.79 -6.37
C TRP A 10 4.73 12.37 -5.39
N GLN A 11 4.68 11.09 -5.00
CA GLN A 11 3.70 10.55 -4.08
C GLN A 11 4.23 10.45 -2.64
N ASN A 12 5.52 10.71 -2.39
CA ASN A 12 6.14 10.55 -1.07
C ASN A 12 5.48 11.40 0.03
N ALA A 13 5.11 12.65 -0.29
CA ALA A 13 4.44 13.51 0.67
C ALA A 13 3.05 12.97 1.07
N LEU A 14 2.30 12.44 0.09
CA LEU A 14 1.00 11.81 0.31
C LEU A 14 1.17 10.52 1.13
N TRP A 15 2.15 9.68 0.79
CA TRP A 15 2.46 8.46 1.52
C TRP A 15 2.73 8.75 2.99
N HIS A 16 3.63 9.70 3.27
CA HIS A 16 3.99 10.10 4.62
C HIS A 16 2.77 10.57 5.43
N SER A 17 1.91 11.39 4.84
CA SER A 17 0.69 11.87 5.48
C SER A 17 -0.26 10.73 5.86
N LEU A 18 -0.42 9.73 4.98
CA LEU A 18 -1.31 8.59 5.20
C LEU A 18 -0.75 7.56 6.19
N THR A 19 0.56 7.30 6.18
CA THR A 19 1.15 6.23 7.00
C THR A 19 1.51 6.63 8.42
N GLN A 20 1.71 7.91 8.71
CA GLN A 20 2.02 8.37 10.06
C GLN A 20 0.80 8.39 11.00
N SER A 21 -0.41 8.57 10.47
CA SER A 21 -1.62 8.80 11.28
C SER A 21 -2.40 7.50 11.55
N ARG A 22 -1.76 6.50 12.15
CA ARG A 22 -2.32 5.13 12.31
C ARG A 22 -3.63 5.07 13.11
N SER A 23 -3.87 6.02 14.02
CA SER A 23 -5.09 6.13 14.82
C SER A 23 -6.25 6.87 14.13
N LYS A 24 -6.04 7.42 12.92
CA LYS A 24 -7.00 8.26 12.19
C LYS A 24 -7.27 7.79 10.76
N LEU A 25 -7.02 6.52 10.45
CA LEU A 25 -7.28 6.00 9.11
C LEU A 25 -8.78 6.01 8.82
N HIS A 26 -9.16 6.71 7.76
CA HIS A 26 -10.51 6.66 7.22
C HIS A 26 -10.79 5.27 6.63
N HIS A 27 -12.05 4.82 6.69
CA HIS A 27 -12.47 3.52 6.18
C HIS A 27 -12.56 3.47 4.64
N ALA A 28 -12.53 4.63 3.97
CA ALA A 28 -12.61 4.75 2.52
C ALA A 28 -11.70 5.86 2.02
N PHE A 29 -11.02 5.61 0.90
CA PHE A 29 -10.17 6.57 0.19
C PHE A 29 -10.56 6.60 -1.29
N LEU A 30 -10.75 7.80 -1.83
CA LEU A 30 -10.91 8.02 -3.26
C LEU A 30 -9.58 8.53 -3.83
N MET A 31 -8.92 7.72 -4.66
CA MET A 31 -7.70 8.13 -5.35
C MET A 31 -8.03 8.70 -6.73
N TYR A 32 -7.89 10.01 -6.88
CA TYR A 32 -8.21 10.73 -8.12
C TYR A 32 -6.97 11.40 -8.73
N GLY A 33 -6.96 11.56 -10.05
CA GLY A 33 -5.88 12.20 -10.80
C GLY A 33 -5.81 11.71 -12.24
N ARG A 34 -4.90 12.29 -13.03
CA ARG A 34 -4.71 11.95 -14.45
C ARG A 34 -4.30 10.48 -14.65
N ALA A 35 -4.57 9.92 -15.83
CA ALA A 35 -4.02 8.64 -16.23
C ALA A 35 -2.48 8.69 -16.19
N GLY A 36 -1.83 7.60 -15.79
CA GLY A 36 -0.37 7.50 -15.72
C GLY A 36 0.30 8.07 -14.46
N VAL A 37 -0.43 8.75 -13.55
CA VAL A 37 0.18 9.32 -12.32
C VAL A 37 0.52 8.29 -11.24
N GLY A 38 0.33 6.99 -11.50
CA GLY A 38 0.68 5.91 -10.58
C GLY A 38 -0.34 5.62 -9.47
N LYS A 39 -1.63 5.90 -9.68
CA LYS A 39 -2.68 5.69 -8.65
C LYS A 39 -2.86 4.21 -8.27
N TYR A 40 -2.76 3.34 -9.26
CA TYR A 40 -2.91 1.89 -9.06
C TYR A 40 -1.76 1.33 -8.22
N ASP A 41 -0.52 1.65 -8.58
CA ASP A 41 0.67 1.24 -7.82
C ASP A 41 0.62 1.78 -6.38
N PHE A 42 0.22 3.04 -6.21
CA PHE A 42 0.05 3.63 -4.88
C PHE A 42 -1.00 2.90 -4.05
N ALA A 43 -2.17 2.59 -4.63
CA ALA A 43 -3.23 1.84 -3.97
C ALA A 43 -2.75 0.47 -3.51
N LEU A 44 -2.05 -0.27 -4.36
CA LEU A 44 -1.52 -1.59 -4.03
C LEU A 44 -0.46 -1.54 -2.93
N ASN A 45 0.51 -0.63 -3.02
CA ASN A 45 1.51 -0.45 -1.97
C ASN A 45 0.85 -0.10 -0.63
N PHE A 46 -0.16 0.77 -0.66
CA PHE A 46 -0.91 1.16 0.53
C PHE A 46 -1.71 -0.01 1.11
N SER A 47 -2.41 -0.78 0.28
CA SER A 47 -3.12 -2.00 0.70
C SER A 47 -2.18 -3.03 1.33
N GLN A 48 -1.03 -3.31 0.71
CA GLN A 48 -0.04 -4.23 1.26
C GLN A 48 0.51 -3.74 2.60
N SER A 49 0.77 -2.43 2.71
CA SER A 49 1.18 -1.79 3.97
C SER A 49 0.12 -1.97 5.06
N LEU A 50 -1.16 -1.73 4.76
CA LEU A 50 -2.25 -1.85 5.73
C LEU A 50 -2.31 -3.26 6.34
N LEU A 51 -2.18 -4.29 5.49
CA LEU A 51 -2.25 -5.70 5.87
C LEU A 51 -0.97 -6.24 6.51
N CYS A 52 0.17 -5.61 6.24
CA CYS A 52 1.45 -6.02 6.83
C CYS A 52 1.49 -5.74 8.35
N PRO A 53 1.70 -6.78 9.20
CA PRO A 53 1.84 -6.58 10.64
C PRO A 53 3.16 -5.88 11.01
N ASN A 54 4.22 -6.15 10.25
CA ASN A 54 5.60 -5.75 10.56
C ASN A 54 6.06 -4.55 9.72
N LYS A 55 5.21 -3.53 9.54
CA LYS A 55 5.57 -2.31 8.79
C LYS A 55 6.85 -1.66 9.33
N ASN A 56 7.65 -1.07 8.46
CA ASN A 56 8.80 -0.26 8.89
C ASN A 56 8.35 1.12 9.42
N GLU A 57 9.30 1.92 9.92
CA GLU A 57 9.04 3.25 10.49
C GLU A 57 8.42 4.24 9.49
N THR A 58 8.67 4.05 8.20
CA THR A 58 8.12 4.87 7.12
C THR A 58 6.78 4.33 6.59
N GLY A 59 6.26 3.28 7.22
CA GLY A 59 4.96 2.69 6.94
C GLY A 59 4.92 1.73 5.75
N TYR A 60 6.05 1.33 5.18
CA TYR A 60 6.09 0.30 4.13
C TYR A 60 5.93 -1.11 4.70
N ALA A 61 5.33 -1.99 3.91
CA ALA A 61 5.28 -3.41 4.20
C ALA A 61 6.69 -4.02 4.25
N CYS A 62 6.92 -5.00 5.12
CA CYS A 62 8.26 -5.58 5.31
C CYS A 62 8.74 -6.48 4.18
N GLN A 63 7.84 -6.93 3.30
CA GLN A 63 8.10 -7.84 2.19
C GLN A 63 8.58 -9.26 2.57
N GLN A 64 8.57 -9.61 3.85
CA GLN A 64 9.14 -10.88 4.36
C GLN A 64 8.21 -11.68 5.28
N CYS A 65 7.04 -11.15 5.65
CA CYS A 65 6.07 -11.87 6.46
C CYS A 65 5.07 -12.66 5.59
N ALA A 66 4.40 -13.65 6.17
CA ALA A 66 3.39 -14.46 5.48
C ALA A 66 2.31 -13.61 4.78
N SER A 67 1.81 -12.56 5.43
CA SER A 67 0.85 -11.62 4.83
C SER A 67 1.42 -10.92 3.58
N CYS A 68 2.69 -10.45 3.61
CA CYS A 68 3.31 -9.86 2.43
C CYS A 68 3.46 -10.87 1.28
N HIS A 69 3.76 -12.14 1.59
CA HIS A 69 3.84 -13.21 0.61
C HIS A 69 2.49 -13.51 -0.02
N TRP A 70 1.44 -13.76 0.78
CA TRP A 70 0.09 -13.96 0.26
C TRP A 70 -0.41 -12.78 -0.58
N PHE A 71 -0.07 -11.55 -0.19
CA PHE A 71 -0.42 -10.37 -0.98
C PHE A 71 0.28 -10.37 -2.35
N SER A 72 1.58 -10.73 -2.37
CA SER A 72 2.37 -10.80 -3.61
C SER A 72 1.90 -11.93 -4.55
N ASP A 73 1.33 -12.98 -3.98
CA ASP A 73 0.75 -14.12 -4.69
C ASP A 73 -0.74 -13.89 -5.03
N GLU A 74 -1.28 -12.70 -4.77
CA GLU A 74 -2.69 -12.32 -5.01
C GLU A 74 -3.70 -13.23 -4.28
N SER A 75 -3.27 -13.85 -3.18
CA SER A 75 -4.05 -14.84 -2.41
C SER A 75 -4.34 -14.42 -0.97
N HIS A 76 -4.10 -13.16 -0.61
CA HIS A 76 -4.31 -12.68 0.75
C HIS A 76 -5.81 -12.70 1.09
N PRO A 77 -6.24 -13.39 2.17
CA PRO A 77 -7.66 -13.60 2.47
C PRO A 77 -8.43 -12.29 2.70
N ASP A 78 -7.76 -11.29 3.28
CA ASP A 78 -8.34 -9.96 3.56
C ASP A 78 -8.09 -8.92 2.45
N PHE A 79 -7.58 -9.32 1.29
CA PHE A 79 -7.39 -8.44 0.15
C PHE A 79 -8.28 -8.88 -1.02
N ARG A 80 -8.99 -7.91 -1.61
CA ARG A 80 -9.73 -8.12 -2.85
C ARG A 80 -9.41 -7.01 -3.83
N LEU A 81 -9.03 -7.41 -5.05
CA LEU A 81 -8.95 -6.54 -6.21
C LEU A 81 -10.19 -6.81 -7.07
N ILE A 82 -10.98 -5.76 -7.34
CA ILE A 82 -12.26 -5.82 -8.08
C ILE A 82 -12.23 -4.98 -9.34
#